data_AF-A0A2G6J7L0-F1
#
_entry.id   AF-A0A2G6J7L0-F1
#
_cell.length_a   1.000
_cell.length_b   1.000
_cell.length_c   1.000
_cell.angle_alpha   90.00
_cell.angle_beta   90.00
_cell.angle_gamma   90.00
#
_symmetry.space_group_name_H-M   'P 1'
#
loop_
_entity.id
_entity.type
_entity.pdbx_description
1 polymer ?
#
loop_
_entity_poly.entity_id
_entity_poly.type
_entity_poly.pdbx_seq_one_letter_code
_entity_poly.pdbx_strand_id
1 'polypeptide(L)'
;INQHGMVQAIGGVNEKIEGFFDICQVRGLTGDQGVVIPQSNVKNLMLRQDVVDACRQGRFHVYAVDHIEPALELLIGLPIGERDATTGAYAEGSINGRVEAALRGFFNRRREIARSIGSLQTLDS
;
A
#
# COMPACT_ATOMS: atom_id res chain seq x y z
N ILE A 1 1.40 -11.94 0.34
CA ILE A 1 0.01 -11.68 -0.08
C ILE A 1 -0.39 -12.72 -1.10
N ASN A 2 -1.65 -13.15 -1.12
CA ASN A 2 -2.14 -14.05 -2.17
C ASN A 2 -2.84 -13.26 -3.30
N GLN A 3 -3.33 -13.96 -4.31
CA GLN A 3 -4.01 -13.36 -5.46
C GLN A 3 -5.34 -12.66 -5.13
N HIS A 4 -5.89 -12.93 -3.94
CA HIS A 4 -7.12 -12.30 -3.48
C HIS A 4 -6.87 -11.06 -2.61
N GLY A 5 -5.60 -10.71 -2.33
CA GLY A 5 -5.27 -9.57 -1.47
C GLY A 5 -5.07 -9.92 0.00
N MET A 6 -5.20 -11.20 0.39
CA MET A 6 -5.00 -11.64 1.77
C MET A 6 -3.53 -11.54 2.17
N VAL A 7 -3.29 -10.93 3.34
CA VAL A 7 -1.97 -10.81 3.95
C VAL A 7 -1.63 -12.10 4.71
N GLN A 8 -0.42 -12.61 4.47
CA GLN A 8 0.02 -13.91 4.98
C GLN A 8 1.12 -13.76 6.01
N ALA A 9 1.20 -14.71 6.94
CA ALA A 9 2.20 -14.72 7.98
C ALA A 9 3.61 -14.68 7.40
N ILE A 10 4.50 -13.97 8.10
CA ILE A 10 5.92 -13.89 7.79
C ILE A 10 6.75 -14.43 8.95
N GLY A 11 7.93 -14.97 8.63
CA GLY A 11 8.96 -15.28 9.61
C GLY A 11 9.68 -14.01 10.09
N GLY A 12 10.16 -14.08 11.34
CA GLY A 12 10.97 -13.03 11.97
C GLY A 12 10.22 -11.71 12.18
N VAL A 13 8.95 -11.77 12.60
CA VAL A 13 8.11 -10.57 12.74
C VAL A 13 8.60 -9.67 13.87
N ASN A 14 9.05 -10.22 15.00
CA ASN A 14 9.53 -9.44 16.14
C ASN A 14 10.82 -8.69 15.77
N GLU A 15 11.77 -9.38 15.14
CA GLU A 15 13.06 -8.84 14.71
C GLU A 15 12.89 -7.72 13.68
N LYS A 16 11.89 -7.83 12.80
CA LYS A 16 11.56 -6.78 11.83
C LYS A 16 10.96 -5.55 12.48
N ILE A 17 10.05 -5.73 13.44
CA ILE A 17 9.44 -4.62 14.19
C ILE A 17 10.53 -3.89 14.98
N GLU A 18 11.32 -4.63 15.75
CA GLU A 18 12.38 -4.10 16.60
C GLU A 18 13.49 -3.43 15.80
N GLY A 19 13.92 -4.02 14.69
CA GLY A 19 14.91 -3.40 13.81
C GLY A 19 14.45 -2.07 13.22
N PHE A 20 13.17 -1.96 12.82
CA PHE A 20 12.62 -0.68 12.35
C PHE A 20 12.50 0.34 13.49
N PHE A 21 12.01 -0.10 14.66
CA PHE A 21 11.92 0.73 15.85
C PHE A 21 13.28 1.30 16.26
N ASP A 22 14.34 0.50 16.26
CA ASP A 22 15.70 0.93 16.60
C ASP A 22 16.18 2.05 15.67
N ILE A 23 15.92 1.94 14.36
CA ILE A 23 16.23 3.00 13.38
C ILE A 23 15.43 4.28 13.67
N CYS A 24 14.13 4.14 13.96
CA CYS A 24 13.28 5.29 14.31
C CYS A 24 13.72 5.96 15.62
N GLN A 25 14.12 5.18 16.62
CA GLN A 25 14.61 5.67 17.89
C GLN A 25 15.90 6.48 17.72
N VAL A 26 16.87 5.96 16.98
CA VAL A 26 18.14 6.67 16.68
C VAL A 26 17.90 7.99 15.95
N ARG A 27 16.88 8.05 15.09
CA ARG A 27 16.50 9.26 14.34
C ARG A 27 15.56 10.20 15.10
N GLY A 28 15.08 9.80 16.27
CA GLY A 28 14.05 10.50 17.01
C GLY A 28 12.63 10.03 16.64
N LEU A 29 11.91 9.47 17.62
CA LEU A 29 10.49 9.13 17.48
C LEU A 29 9.66 10.41 17.47
N THR A 30 8.87 10.60 16.41
CA THR A 30 7.95 11.72 16.22
C THR A 30 6.54 11.39 16.71
N GLY A 31 6.22 10.10 16.81
CA GLY A 31 4.87 9.62 17.12
C GLY A 31 4.10 9.12 15.91
N ASP A 32 4.58 9.37 14.69
CA ASP A 32 3.91 8.91 13.47
C ASP A 32 4.48 7.60 12.93
N GLN A 33 5.61 7.13 13.48
CA GLN A 33 6.28 5.93 12.99
C GLN A 33 5.55 4.67 13.43
N GLY A 34 5.57 3.66 12.57
CA GLY A 34 5.00 2.36 12.89
C GLY A 34 5.21 1.34 11.79
N VAL A 35 4.66 0.16 12.01
CA VAL A 35 4.78 -1.00 11.12
C VAL A 35 3.42 -1.61 10.87
N VAL A 36 3.22 -2.11 9.65
CA VAL A 36 2.05 -2.91 9.29
C VAL A 36 2.47 -4.37 9.24
N ILE A 37 1.72 -5.24 9.91
CA ILE A 37 2.01 -6.67 10.04
C ILE A 37 0.80 -7.54 9.67
N PRO A 38 1.02 -8.82 9.31
CA PRO A 38 -0.08 -9.75 9.13
C PRO A 38 -0.85 -9.98 10.45
N GLN A 39 -2.18 -9.96 10.39
CA GLN A 39 -3.05 -10.32 11.52
C GLN A 39 -2.71 -11.71 12.08
N SER A 40 -2.32 -12.63 11.19
CA SER A 40 -1.91 -13.99 11.56
C SER A 40 -0.62 -14.08 12.38
N ASN A 41 0.20 -13.01 12.39
CA ASN A 41 1.42 -12.94 13.21
C ASN A 41 1.16 -12.43 14.64
N VAL A 42 0.00 -11.82 14.93
CA VAL A 42 -0.29 -11.21 16.25
C VAL A 42 -0.10 -12.21 17.40
N LYS A 43 -0.55 -13.46 17.22
CA LYS A 43 -0.40 -14.54 18.21
C LYS A 43 1.04 -14.93 18.53
N ASN A 44 2.00 -14.51 17.69
CA ASN A 44 3.43 -14.81 17.83
C ASN A 44 4.24 -13.57 18.24
N LEU A 45 3.58 -12.44 18.53
CA LEU A 45 4.27 -11.22 18.95
C LEU A 45 4.79 -11.37 20.37
N MET A 46 6.11 -11.20 20.49
CA MET A 46 6.83 -11.15 21.77
C MET A 46 7.88 -10.05 21.64
N LEU A 47 7.41 -8.80 21.67
CA LEU A 47 8.24 -7.62 21.48
C LEU A 47 8.99 -7.27 22.77
N ARG A 48 10.19 -6.71 22.63
CA ARG A 48 10.91 -6.08 23.75
C ARG A 48 10.04 -5.01 24.45
N GLN A 49 10.26 -4.86 25.76
CA GLN A 49 9.45 -3.98 26.61
C GLN A 49 9.51 -2.51 26.18
N ASP A 50 10.66 -2.06 25.65
CA ASP A 50 10.85 -0.69 25.15
C ASP A 50 9.95 -0.36 23.96
N VAL A 51 9.76 -1.32 23.04
CA VAL A 51 8.81 -1.18 21.92
C VAL A 51 7.39 -1.11 22.44
N VAL A 52 7.02 -1.99 23.38
CA VAL A 52 5.68 -2.02 23.98
C VAL A 52 5.38 -0.69 24.68
N ASP A 53 6.34 -0.13 25.42
CA ASP A 53 6.16 1.12 26.12
C ASP A 53 6.06 2.32 25.16
N ALA A 54 6.84 2.34 24.08
CA ALA A 54 6.69 3.34 23.03
C ALA A 54 5.30 3.28 22.38
N CYS A 55 4.77 2.08 22.13
CA CYS A 55 3.41 1.89 21.63
C CYS A 55 2.36 2.41 22.64
N ARG A 56 2.49 2.09 23.93
CA ARG A 56 1.57 2.58 24.98
C ARG A 56 1.59 4.11 25.09
N GLN A 57 2.73 4.73 24.84
CA GLN A 57 2.90 6.18 24.86
C GLN A 57 2.46 6.86 23.54
N GLY A 58 1.99 6.09 22.55
CA GLY A 58 1.61 6.62 21.23
C GLY A 58 2.80 7.12 20.41
N ARG A 59 4.03 6.71 20.74
CA ARG A 59 5.26 7.13 20.08
C ARG A 59 5.66 6.23 18.90
N PHE A 60 5.06 5.05 18.82
CA PHE A 60 5.27 4.07 17.77
C PHE A 60 4.00 3.23 17.60
N HIS A 61 3.74 2.71 16.40
CA HIS A 61 2.49 2.00 16.12
C HIS A 61 2.72 0.63 15.48
N VAL A 62 1.90 -0.35 15.82
CA VAL A 62 1.87 -1.67 15.18
C VAL A 62 0.45 -1.93 14.69
N TYR A 63 0.26 -1.92 13.37
CA TYR A 63 -1.03 -2.12 12.72
C TYR A 63 -1.12 -3.53 12.16
N ALA A 64 -2.09 -4.31 12.62
CA ALA A 64 -2.31 -5.66 12.14
C ALA A 64 -3.43 -5.68 11.07
N VAL A 65 -3.17 -6.33 9.95
CA VAL A 65 -4.09 -6.39 8.80
C VAL A 65 -4.22 -7.80 8.25
N ASP A 66 -5.42 -8.16 7.80
CA ASP A 66 -5.73 -9.42 7.12
C ASP A 66 -5.83 -9.25 5.60
N HIS A 67 -6.16 -8.05 5.13
CA HIS A 67 -6.26 -7.66 3.73
C HIS A 67 -5.33 -6.50 3.38
N ILE A 68 -4.99 -6.36 2.09
CA ILE A 68 -4.08 -5.30 1.63
C ILE A 68 -4.74 -3.91 1.62
N GLU A 69 -6.06 -3.82 1.47
CA GLU A 69 -6.77 -2.54 1.28
C GLU A 69 -6.66 -1.63 2.51
N PRO A 70 -6.88 -2.10 3.76
CA PRO A 70 -6.67 -1.25 4.95
C PRO A 70 -5.23 -0.73 5.07
N ALA A 71 -4.25 -1.54 4.66
CA ALA A 71 -2.85 -1.13 4.66
C ALA A 71 -2.56 -0.03 3.63
N LEU A 72 -3.19 -0.11 2.45
CA LEU A 72 -3.05 0.92 1.42
C LEU A 72 -3.66 2.25 1.85
N GLU A 73 -4.84 2.24 2.47
CA GLU A 73 -5.46 3.47 2.98
C GLU A 73 -4.58 4.13 4.05
N LEU A 74 -4.03 3.33 4.97
CA LEU A 74 -3.12 3.83 6.01
C LEU A 74 -1.84 4.45 5.43
N LEU A 75 -1.23 3.82 4.43
CA LEU A 75 0.04 4.25 3.86
C LEU A 75 -0.10 5.42 2.88
N ILE A 76 -1.20 5.50 2.15
CA ILE A 76 -1.43 6.49 1.10
C ILE A 76 -2.23 7.70 1.65
N GLY A 77 -2.99 7.53 2.73
CA GLY A 77 -3.83 8.57 3.30
C GLY A 77 -5.05 8.91 2.44
N LEU A 78 -5.46 7.99 1.57
CA LEU A 78 -6.61 8.14 0.66
C LEU A 78 -7.51 6.91 0.76
N PRO A 79 -8.83 7.06 0.57
CA PRO A 79 -9.72 5.91 0.53
C PRO A 79 -9.41 5.03 -0.68
N ILE A 80 -9.58 3.71 -0.53
CA ILE A 80 -9.34 2.76 -1.61
C ILE A 80 -10.29 3.02 -2.79
N GLY A 81 -11.55 3.35 -2.49
CA GLY A 81 -12.62 3.60 -3.44
C GLY A 81 -13.17 2.32 -4.05
N GLU A 82 -14.42 1.99 -3.76
CA GLU A 82 -15.12 0.88 -4.41
C GLU A 82 -15.65 1.28 -5.79
N ARG A 83 -15.82 0.30 -6.68
CA ARG A 83 -16.43 0.54 -7.99
C ARG A 83 -17.93 0.65 -7.78
N ASP A 84 -18.51 1.79 -8.15
CA ASP A 84 -19.94 2.00 -8.11
C ASP A 84 -20.64 1.03 -9.07
N ALA A 85 -21.61 0.28 -8.55
CA ALA A 85 -22.27 -0.80 -9.29
C ALA A 85 -23.16 -0.30 -10.45
N THR A 86 -23.59 0.96 -10.42
CA THR A 86 -24.54 1.52 -11.39
C THR A 86 -23.82 2.22 -12.54
N THR A 87 -22.86 3.08 -12.20
CA THR A 87 -22.07 3.88 -13.13
C THR A 87 -20.81 3.15 -13.59
N GLY A 88 -20.36 2.15 -12.83
CA GLY A 88 -19.11 1.44 -13.07
C GLY A 88 -17.88 2.28 -12.77
N ALA A 89 -18.00 3.47 -12.18
CA ALA A 89 -16.88 4.36 -11.89
C ALA A 89 -16.33 4.15 -10.47
N TYR A 90 -15.05 4.45 -10.24
CA TYR A 90 -14.52 4.61 -8.89
C TYR A 90 -14.77 6.03 -8.39
N ALA A 91 -14.88 6.19 -7.07
CA ALA A 91 -14.97 7.49 -6.43
C ALA A 91 -13.77 8.39 -6.84
N GLU A 92 -14.05 9.65 -7.15
CA GLU A 92 -13.02 10.61 -7.53
C GLU A 92 -12.02 10.82 -6.38
N GLY A 93 -10.73 10.91 -6.71
CA GLY A 93 -9.67 11.10 -5.73
C GLY A 93 -9.24 9.85 -4.95
N SER A 94 -10.01 8.75 -5.01
CA SER A 94 -9.65 7.45 -4.43
C SER A 94 -8.40 6.82 -5.06
N ILE A 95 -7.79 5.87 -4.36
CA ILE A 95 -6.66 5.09 -4.87
C ILE A 95 -7.05 4.39 -6.19
N ASN A 96 -8.15 3.65 -6.21
CA ASN A 96 -8.59 2.91 -7.40
C ASN A 96 -8.99 3.85 -8.55
N GLY A 97 -9.59 5.00 -8.26
CA GLY A 97 -9.86 6.04 -9.25
C GLY A 97 -8.57 6.57 -9.91
N ARG A 98 -7.54 6.83 -9.11
CA ARG A 98 -6.22 7.27 -9.60
C ARG A 98 -5.52 6.18 -10.42
N VAL A 99 -5.58 4.93 -9.98
CA VAL A 99 -5.04 3.78 -10.72
C VAL A 99 -5.73 3.65 -12.07
N GLU A 100 -7.07 3.73 -12.12
CA GLU A 100 -7.81 3.64 -13.37
C GLU A 100 -7.45 4.79 -14.33
N ALA A 101 -7.36 6.03 -13.83
CA ALA A 101 -6.96 7.18 -14.62
C ALA A 101 -5.55 7.01 -15.21
N ALA A 102 -4.59 6.52 -14.43
CA ALA A 102 -3.23 6.26 -14.88
C ALA A 102 -3.19 5.18 -15.97
N LEU A 103 -3.91 4.07 -15.78
CA LEU A 103 -4.01 2.99 -16.77
C LEU A 103 -4.61 3.50 -18.09
N ARG A 104 -5.71 4.26 -18.03
CA ARG A 104 -6.31 4.91 -19.22
C ARG A 104 -5.29 5.81 -19.94
N GLY A 105 -4.50 6.58 -19.20
CA GLY A 105 -3.42 7.40 -19.74
C GLY A 105 -2.34 6.59 -20.46
N PHE A 106 -1.93 5.44 -19.91
CA PHE A 106 -0.99 4.54 -20.58
C PHE A 106 -1.58 3.93 -21.86
N PHE A 107 -2.85 3.52 -21.83
CA PHE A 107 -3.53 2.99 -23.02
C PHE A 107 -3.63 4.02 -24.14
N ASN A 108 -3.99 5.26 -23.82
CA ASN A 108 -4.11 6.33 -24.81
C ASN A 108 -2.76 6.62 -25.49
N ARG A 109 -1.68 6.75 -24.71
CA ARG A 109 -0.32 6.92 -25.25
C ARG A 109 0.10 5.76 -26.16
N ARG A 110 -0.17 4.52 -25.74
CA ARG A 110 0.12 3.34 -26.58
C ARG A 110 -0.64 3.36 -27.90
N ARG A 111 -1.91 3.80 -27.90
CA ARG A 111 -2.73 3.91 -29.11
C ARG A 111 -2.24 5.03 -30.03
N GLU A 112 -1.80 6.15 -29.47
CA GLU A 112 -1.23 7.26 -30.23
C GLU A 112 0.07 6.83 -30.93
N ILE A 113 0.97 6.15 -30.21
CA ILE A 113 2.20 5.59 -30.80
C ILE A 113 1.88 4.58 -31.91
N ALA A 114 0.92 3.68 -31.69
CA ALA A 114 0.51 2.71 -32.72
C ALA A 114 -0.08 3.41 -33.96
N ARG A 115 -0.86 4.48 -33.78
CA ARG A 115 -1.43 5.27 -34.88
C ARG A 115 -0.36 6.04 -35.65
N SER A 116 0.62 6.65 -34.98
CA SER A 116 1.68 7.41 -35.64
C SER A 116 2.61 6.51 -36.45
N ILE A 117 2.94 5.32 -35.94
CA ILE A 117 3.70 4.30 -36.68
C ILE A 117 2.91 3.81 -37.90
N GLY A 118 1.61 3.55 -37.75
CA GLY A 118 0.76 3.15 -38.87
C GLY A 118 0.63 4.22 -39.96
N SER A 119 0.59 5.51 -39.60
CA SER A 119 0.51 6.61 -40.56
C SER A 119 1.83 6.87 -41.32
N LEU A 120 2.97 6.54 -40.71
CA LEU A 120 4.28 6.67 -41.38
C LEU A 120 4.47 5.61 -42.47
N GLN A 121 3.93 4.40 -42.28
CA GLN A 121 4.01 3.34 -43.30
C GLN A 121 3.14 3.60 -44.53
N THR A 122 2.09 4.42 -44.43
CA THR A 122 1.19 4.74 -45.56
C THR A 122 1.65 5.91 -46.43
N LEU A 123 2.68 6.66 -46.02
CA LEU A 123 3.21 7.82 -46.77
C LEU A 123 4.45 7.47 -47.63
N ASP A 124 5.02 6.27 -47.45
CA ASP A 124 6.15 5.72 -48.22
C ASP A 124 5.70 4.78 -49.37
N SER A 125 4.43 4.86 -49.80
CA SER A 125 3.84 4.10 -50.92
C SER A 125 3.16 5.03 -51.91
#